data_AF-A0A0S7ZDU4-F1
#
_entry.id   AF-A0A0S7ZDU4-F1
#
_cell.length_a   1.000
_cell.length_b   1.000
_cell.length_c   1.000
_cell.angle_alpha   90.00
_cell.angle_beta   90.00
_cell.angle_gamma   90.00
#
_symmetry.space_group_name_H-M   'P 1'
#
loop_
_entity.id
_entity.type
_entity.pdbx_description
1 polymer ?
#
loop_
_entity_poly.entity_id
_entity_poly.type
_entity_poly.pdbx_seq_one_letter_code
_entity_poly.pdbx_strand_id
1 'polypeptide(L)'
;MSFAVSLSALLIPYALAIVFFMIFAAFNIHHLMRYGATTRVSYIITFIFLSGSVLLLFISWQMLGGVDWSQQMTFGTPFSDGSIPQL
;
A
#
# COMPACT_ATOMS: atom_id res chain seq x y z
N MET A 1 -19.89 -5.24 -21.51
CA MET A 1 -19.51 -6.46 -20.77
C MET A 1 -18.95 -6.03 -19.43
N SER A 2 -19.47 -6.56 -18.33
CA SER A 2 -18.87 -6.41 -17.00
C SER A 2 -18.11 -7.69 -16.65
N PHE A 3 -17.03 -7.57 -15.90
CA PHE A 3 -16.28 -8.70 -15.37
C PHE A 3 -15.97 -8.48 -13.89
N ALA A 4 -16.01 -9.56 -13.11
CA ALA A 4 -15.75 -9.53 -11.68
C ALA A 4 -14.35 -10.06 -11.39
N VAL A 5 -13.58 -9.35 -10.58
CA VAL A 5 -12.25 -9.76 -10.12
C VAL A 5 -12.21 -9.65 -8.60
N SER A 6 -11.61 -10.64 -7.94
CA SER A 6 -11.40 -10.57 -6.49
C SER A 6 -10.41 -9.46 -6.14
N LEU A 7 -10.69 -8.69 -5.09
CA LEU A 7 -9.81 -7.65 -4.57
C LEU A 7 -8.40 -8.17 -4.24
N SER A 8 -8.28 -9.45 -3.88
CA SER A 8 -7.01 -10.15 -3.69
C SER A 8 -6.04 -9.98 -4.86
N ALA A 9 -6.54 -9.93 -6.11
CA ALA A 9 -5.71 -9.79 -7.30
C ALA A 9 -4.92 -8.46 -7.33
N LEU A 10 -5.43 -7.42 -6.67
CA LEU A 10 -4.78 -6.12 -6.51
C LEU A 10 -3.96 -6.03 -5.21
N LEU A 11 -4.50 -6.57 -4.10
CA LEU A 11 -3.85 -6.47 -2.79
C LEU A 11 -2.59 -7.33 -2.67
N ILE A 12 -2.50 -8.47 -3.38
CA ILE A 12 -1.31 -9.33 -3.33
C ILE A 12 -0.07 -8.61 -3.91
N PRO A 13 -0.09 -8.05 -5.14
CA PRO A 13 1.04 -7.26 -5.65
C PRO A 13 1.41 -6.07 -4.74
N TYR A 14 0.41 -5.39 -4.17
CA TYR A 14 0.63 -4.31 -3.22
C TYR A 14 1.34 -4.79 -1.94
N ALA A 15 0.91 -5.92 -1.38
CA ALA A 15 1.54 -6.52 -0.21
C ALA A 15 2.99 -6.94 -0.50
N LEU A 16 3.28 -7.48 -1.69
CA LEU A 16 4.65 -7.75 -2.11
C LEU A 16 5.50 -6.47 -2.18
N ALA A 17 4.95 -5.38 -2.73
CA ALA A 17 5.64 -4.09 -2.75
C ALA A 17 5.95 -3.58 -1.33
N ILE A 18 5.03 -3.75 -0.38
CA ILE A 18 5.27 -3.45 1.05
C ILE A 18 6.42 -4.29 1.60
N VAL A 19 6.48 -5.60 1.30
CA VAL A 19 7.58 -6.46 1.77
C VAL A 19 8.93 -5.97 1.25
N PHE A 20 9.04 -5.68 -0.05
CA PHE A 20 10.28 -5.10 -0.61
C PHE A 20 10.64 -3.77 0.05
N PHE A 21 9.64 -2.92 0.28
CA PHE A 21 9.84 -1.64 0.96
C PHE A 21 10.33 -1.81 2.40
N MET A 22 9.78 -2.76 3.15
CA MET A 22 10.24 -3.09 4.51
C MET A 22 11.66 -3.62 4.54
N ILE A 23 12.05 -4.46 3.56
CA ILE A 23 13.44 -4.94 3.43
C ILE A 23 14.39 -3.75 3.21
N PHE A 24 14.02 -2.82 2.32
CA PHE A 24 14.82 -1.61 2.09
C PHE A 24 14.91 -0.74 3.35
N ALA A 25 13.82 -0.57 4.10
CA ALA A 25 13.82 0.15 5.37
C ALA A 25 14.72 -0.53 6.42
N ALA A 26 14.68 -1.87 6.52
CA ALA A 26 15.55 -2.63 7.41
C ALA A 26 17.04 -2.46 7.06
N PHE A 27 17.39 -2.42 5.76
CA PHE A 27 18.75 -2.12 5.34
C PHE A 27 19.20 -0.71 5.72
N ASN A 28 18.32 0.29 5.62
CA ASN A 28 18.63 1.66 6.07
C ASN A 28 18.87 1.72 7.58
N ILE A 29 18.07 1.00 8.38
CA ILE A 29 18.28 0.89 9.83
C ILE A 29 19.62 0.19 10.13
N HIS A 30 19.89 -0.94 9.49
CA HIS A 30 21.17 -1.65 9.64
C HIS A 30 22.35 -0.77 9.26
N HIS A 31 22.26 -0.04 8.15
CA HIS A 31 23.30 0.87 7.70
C HIS A 31 23.55 1.99 8.73
N LEU A 32 22.47 2.58 9.26
CA LEU A 32 22.55 3.62 10.28
C LEU A 32 23.17 3.11 11.58
N MET A 33 22.82 1.90 12.03
CA MET A 33 23.38 1.30 13.24
C MET A 33 24.87 0.93 13.10
N ARG A 34 25.27 0.44 11.93
CA ARG A 34 26.63 -0.09 11.72
C ARG A 34 27.64 0.96 11.28
N TYR A 35 27.25 1.87 10.39
CA TYR A 35 28.17 2.84 9.79
C TYR A 35 27.96 4.25 10.35
N GLY A 36 26.87 4.48 11.09
CA GLY A 36 26.46 5.80 11.52
C GLY A 36 26.06 6.68 10.34
N ALA A 37 25.50 7.85 10.65
CA ALA A 37 25.29 8.86 9.62
C ALA A 37 26.58 9.65 9.41
N THR A 38 27.20 9.50 8.23
CA THR A 38 28.44 10.23 7.87
C THR A 38 28.24 11.74 7.78
N THR A 39 27.00 12.19 7.55
CA THR A 39 26.63 13.61 7.52
C THR A 39 25.29 13.84 8.22
N ARG A 40 25.12 15.05 8.79
CA ARG A 40 23.84 15.47 9.41
C ARG A 40 22.66 15.42 8.44
N VAL A 41 22.89 15.74 7.17
CA VAL A 41 21.85 15.69 6.13
C VAL A 41 21.40 14.24 5.89
N SER A 42 22.34 13.31 5.74
CA SER A 42 22.01 11.88 5.57
C SER A 42 21.21 11.35 6.76
N TYR A 43 21.56 11.74 7.99
CA TYR A 43 20.79 11.36 9.18
C TYR A 43 19.33 11.82 9.10
N ILE A 44 19.10 13.10 8.80
CA ILE A 44 17.75 13.69 8.75
C ILE A 44 16.92 13.02 7.65
N ILE A 45 17.50 12.81 6.46
CA ILE A 45 16.80 12.15 5.34
C ILE A 45 16.43 10.71 5.72
N THR A 46 17.37 9.94 6.27
CA THR A 46 17.10 8.56 6.70
C THR A 46 16.06 8.53 7.83
N PHE A 47 16.10 9.46 8.77
CA PHE A 47 15.11 9.56 9.84
C PHE A 47 13.71 9.83 9.29
N ILE A 48 13.55 10.85 8.43
CA ILE A 48 12.27 11.19 7.80
C ILE A 48 11.74 10.01 6.98
N PHE A 49 12.62 9.36 6.22
CA PHE A 49 12.27 8.16 5.46
C PHE A 49 11.73 7.05 6.37
N LEU A 50 12.43 6.73 7.47
CA LEU A 50 12.01 5.67 8.40
C LEU A 50 10.73 6.04 9.16
N SER A 51 10.61 7.26 9.66
CA SER A 51 9.39 7.71 10.36
C SER A 51 8.18 7.73 9.42
N GLY A 52 8.36 8.22 8.20
CA GLY A 52 7.33 8.21 7.16
C GLY A 52 6.94 6.79 6.77
N SER A 53 7.91 5.88 6.67
CA SER A 53 7.67 4.45 6.41
C SER A 53 6.79 3.83 7.49
N VAL A 54 7.12 4.03 8.77
CA VAL A 54 6.33 3.51 9.90
C VAL A 54 4.91 4.08 9.87
N LEU A 55 4.77 5.39 9.65
CA LEU A 55 3.47 6.04 9.56
C LEU A 55 2.61 5.48 8.41
N LEU A 56 3.19 5.33 7.22
CA LEU A 56 2.48 4.78 6.05
C LEU A 56 2.06 3.33 6.27
N LEU A 57 2.93 2.51 6.86
CA LEU A 57 2.60 1.11 7.18
C LEU A 57 1.49 1.03 8.24
N PHE A 58 1.52 1.90 9.25
CA PHE A 58 0.46 1.98 10.25
C PHE A 58 -0.88 2.38 9.65
N ILE A 59 -0.92 3.42 8.80
CA ILE A 59 -2.14 3.85 8.11
C ILE A 59 -2.65 2.73 7.19
N SER A 60 -1.76 2.10 6.43
CA SER A 60 -2.10 0.97 5.55
C SER A 60 -2.74 -0.17 6.34
N TRP A 61 -2.15 -0.53 7.48
CA TRP A 61 -2.69 -1.55 8.39
C TRP A 61 -4.09 -1.18 8.90
N GLN A 62 -4.30 0.06 9.35
CA GLN A 62 -5.61 0.53 9.83
C GLN A 62 -6.68 0.49 8.72
N MET A 63 -6.31 0.90 7.51
CA MET A 63 -7.25 0.95 6.37
C MET A 63 -7.59 -0.45 5.85
N LEU A 64 -6.65 -1.38 5.87
CA LEU A 64 -6.82 -2.73 5.31
C LEU A 64 -7.23 -3.80 6.34
N GLY A 65 -7.08 -3.56 7.64
CA GLY A 65 -7.29 -4.57 8.68
C GLY A 65 -8.71 -5.13 8.76
N GLY A 66 -9.71 -4.40 8.28
CA GLY A 66 -11.11 -4.85 8.21
C GLY A 66 -11.61 -5.14 6.80
N VAL A 67 -10.75 -5.06 5.79
CA VAL A 67 -11.14 -5.26 4.39
C VAL A 67 -11.21 -6.76 4.10
N ASP A 68 -12.29 -7.22 3.48
CA ASP A 68 -12.40 -8.58 2.98
C ASP A 68 -11.68 -8.70 1.62
N TRP A 69 -10.61 -9.49 1.57
CA TRP A 69 -9.80 -9.68 0.37
C TRP A 69 -10.51 -10.56 -0.66
N SER A 70 -11.50 -11.34 -0.23
CA SER A 70 -12.32 -12.17 -1.11
C SER A 70 -13.44 -11.38 -1.79
N GLN A 71 -13.66 -10.13 -1.38
CA GLN A 71 -14.66 -9.24 -1.98
C GLN A 71 -14.47 -9.14 -3.50
N GLN A 72 -15.55 -9.33 -4.25
CA GLN A 72 -15.54 -9.20 -5.70
C GLN A 72 -15.75 -7.74 -6.10
N MET A 73 -14.90 -7.25 -6.99
CA MET A 73 -15.03 -5.96 -7.65
C MET A 73 -15.52 -6.17 -9.08
N THR A 74 -16.67 -5.60 -9.39
CA THR A 74 -17.22 -5.60 -10.75
C THR A 74 -16.68 -4.39 -11.51
N PHE A 75 -15.98 -4.65 -12.61
CA PHE A 75 -15.52 -3.63 -13.55
C PHE A 75 -16.42 -3.62 -14.79
N GLY A 76 -16.94 -2.45 -15.14
CA GLY A 76 -17.84 -2.25 -16.29
C GLY A 76 -18.95 -1.24 -16.00
N THR A 77 -19.72 -0.86 -17.03
CA THR A 77 -20.86 0.06 -16.87
C THR A 77 -22.09 -0.67 -16.31
N PRO A 78 -22.82 -0.09 -15.34
CA PRO A 78 -24.10 -0.65 -14.86
C PRO A 78 -25.25 -0.51 -15.89
N PHE A 79 -25.02 0.15 -17.02
CA PHE A 79 -26.05 0.45 -18.01
C PHE A 79 -26.18 -0.68 -19.03
N SER A 80 -27.05 -1.65 -18.74
CA SER A 80 -27.48 -2.70 -19.68
C SER A 80 -29.00 -2.75 -19.86
N ASP A 81 -29.73 -1.83 -19.25
CA ASP A 81 -31.17 -1.77 -19.24
C ASP A 81 -31.52 -0.32 -19.56
N GLY A 82 -32.33 -0.08 -20.59
CA GLY A 82 -32.76 1.25 -21.02
C GLY A 82 -33.64 2.01 -20.00
N SER A 83 -33.63 1.67 -18.73
CA SER A 83 -34.31 2.40 -17.66
C SER A 83 -33.67 3.78 -17.43
N ILE A 84 -34.30 4.81 -18.00
CA ILE A 84 -34.16 6.20 -17.56
C ILE A 84 -34.49 6.25 -16.06
N PRO A 85 -33.72 6.97 -15.21
CA PRO A 85 -34.11 7.20 -13.83
C PRO A 85 -35.45 7.94 -13.83
N GLN A 86 -36.51 7.27 -13.39
CA GLN A 86 -37.81 7.89 -13.15
C GLN A 86 -37.61 8.87 -11.97
N LEU A 87 -37.58 10.16 -12.29
CA LEU A 87 -37.70 11.27 -11.34
C LEU A 87 -39.08 11.26 -10.68
#